data_AF-A0AAE7UTK6-F1
#
_entry.id   AF-A0AAE7UTK6-F1
#
_cell.length_a   1.000
_cell.length_b   1.000
_cell.length_c   1.000
_cell.angle_alpha   90.00
_cell.angle_beta   90.00
_cell.angle_gamma   90.00
#
_symmetry.space_group_name_H-M   'P 1'
#
loop_
_entity.id
_entity.type
_entity.pdbx_description
1 polymer ?
#
loop_
_entity_poly.entity_id
_entity_poly.type
_entity_poly.pdbx_seq_one_letter_code
_entity_poly.pdbx_strand_id
1 'polypeptide(L)'
;MTAIRAQLLEMMKAVASAVGEDLRSRLVFVGGCTTALFITDPVTLEDVRATDDIDLIVDLAGLPAWAQLQGELRHRGFMEAADETVICRMRLGKLTVDFMPDDPAILGFGNRWYASGIETAQHYQLSEDLTIRILTPPMFLATKLEAYAGRGNGDLIMSRDAEDILLIVDGREELHAEVAAADNDVRTFIAGQFRALLDQADFDDFLDGNIRGPAGRVEIVRDRFVSISHCADGPAQ
;
A
#
# COMPACT_ATOMS: atom_id res chain seq x y z
N MET A 1 5.04 -7.77 -19.57
CA MET A 1 4.88 -7.90 -18.11
C MET A 1 6.21 -8.35 -17.56
N THR A 2 6.80 -7.60 -16.62
CA THR A 2 8.09 -7.95 -16.01
C THR A 2 7.96 -9.23 -15.19
N ALA A 3 9.07 -9.97 -15.00
CA ALA A 3 9.07 -11.21 -14.20
C ALA A 3 8.58 -10.96 -12.75
N ILE A 4 8.97 -9.81 -12.17
CA ILE A 4 8.55 -9.40 -10.83
C ILE A 4 7.04 -9.17 -10.77
N ARG A 5 6.46 -8.42 -11.73
CA ARG A 5 5.02 -8.19 -11.76
C ARG A 5 4.24 -9.50 -11.90
N ALA A 6 4.72 -10.43 -12.73
CA ALA A 6 4.10 -11.74 -12.85
C ALA A 6 4.16 -12.50 -11.52
N GLN A 7 5.30 -12.48 -10.83
CA GLN A 7 5.44 -13.09 -9.51
C GLN A 7 4.45 -12.48 -8.48
N LEU A 8 4.35 -11.16 -8.38
CA LEU A 8 3.43 -10.49 -7.46
C LEU A 8 1.97 -10.88 -7.72
N LEU A 9 1.57 -10.95 -9.00
CA LEU A 9 0.22 -11.40 -9.39
C LEU A 9 -0.03 -12.85 -8.99
N GLU A 10 0.93 -13.75 -9.19
CA GLU A 10 0.78 -15.15 -8.78
C GLU A 10 0.73 -15.32 -7.26
N MET A 11 1.52 -14.54 -6.51
CA MET A 11 1.43 -14.51 -5.04
C MET A 11 0.03 -14.06 -4.59
N MET A 12 -0.49 -12.96 -5.15
CA MET A 12 -1.82 -12.45 -4.81
C MET A 12 -2.91 -13.46 -5.19
N LYS A 13 -2.82 -14.12 -6.35
CA LYS A 13 -3.77 -15.17 -6.75
C LYS A 13 -3.74 -16.36 -5.81
N ALA A 14 -2.56 -16.80 -5.37
CA ALA A 14 -2.42 -17.91 -4.45
C ALA A 14 -3.11 -17.62 -3.11
N VAL A 15 -2.86 -16.43 -2.54
CA VAL A 15 -3.50 -16.01 -1.29
C VAL A 15 -5.00 -15.80 -1.48
N ALA A 16 -5.43 -15.09 -2.54
CA ALA A 16 -6.84 -14.84 -2.83
C ALA A 16 -7.65 -16.13 -3.03
N SER A 17 -7.05 -17.15 -3.64
CA SER A 17 -7.67 -18.46 -3.79
C SER A 17 -7.74 -19.21 -2.47
N ALA A 18 -6.67 -19.17 -1.66
CA ALA A 18 -6.60 -19.86 -0.38
C ALA A 18 -7.55 -19.28 0.67
N VAL A 19 -7.70 -17.95 0.75
CA VAL A 19 -8.64 -17.32 1.70
C VAL A 19 -10.11 -17.62 1.37
N GLY A 20 -10.43 -18.03 0.14
CA GLY A 20 -11.79 -18.33 -0.27
C GLY A 20 -12.67 -17.10 -0.48
N GLU A 21 -13.77 -17.27 -1.21
CA GLU A 21 -14.62 -16.16 -1.66
C GLU A 21 -15.23 -15.35 -0.51
N ASP A 22 -15.65 -16.01 0.56
CA ASP A 22 -16.32 -15.39 1.69
C ASP A 22 -15.38 -14.44 2.46
N LEU A 23 -14.15 -14.85 2.78
CA LEU A 23 -13.17 -13.95 3.39
C LEU A 23 -12.63 -12.93 2.40
N ARG A 24 -12.42 -13.30 1.13
CA ARG A 24 -11.93 -12.38 0.10
C ARG A 24 -12.84 -11.16 -0.08
N SER A 25 -14.14 -11.30 0.14
CA SER A 25 -15.08 -10.16 0.11
C SER A 25 -14.87 -9.15 1.25
N ARG A 26 -14.28 -9.61 2.37
CA ARG A 26 -14.06 -8.82 3.59
C ARG A 26 -12.61 -8.33 3.71
N LEU A 27 -11.68 -8.99 3.04
CA LEU A 27 -10.25 -8.67 3.04
C LEU A 27 -9.92 -7.67 1.93
N VAL A 28 -9.02 -6.75 2.24
CA VAL A 28 -8.46 -5.82 1.26
C VAL A 28 -6.95 -6.03 1.19
N PHE A 29 -6.43 -6.30 0.00
CA PHE A 29 -5.01 -6.44 -0.25
C PHE A 29 -4.35 -5.06 -0.23
N VAL A 30 -3.26 -4.93 0.53
CA VAL A 30 -2.52 -3.68 0.72
C VAL A 30 -1.02 -3.93 0.62
N GLY A 31 -0.22 -2.94 1.00
CA GLY A 31 1.23 -3.10 1.12
C GLY A 31 1.95 -3.18 -0.23
N GLY A 32 3.27 -3.45 -0.17
CA GLY A 32 4.14 -3.36 -1.35
C GLY A 32 3.75 -4.30 -2.48
N CYS A 33 3.04 -5.41 -2.17
CA CYS A 33 2.59 -6.37 -3.18
C CYS A 33 1.55 -5.78 -4.15
N THR A 34 0.83 -4.72 -3.74
CA THR A 34 -0.18 -4.05 -4.58
C THR A 34 0.35 -2.81 -5.30
N THR A 35 1.55 -2.30 -4.98
CA THR A 35 2.15 -1.11 -5.62
C THR A 35 2.11 -1.20 -7.15
N ALA A 36 2.48 -2.35 -7.70
CA ALA A 36 2.52 -2.60 -9.14
C ALA A 36 1.15 -2.55 -9.84
N LEU A 37 0.05 -2.63 -9.10
CA LEU A 37 -1.30 -2.57 -9.63
C LEU A 37 -1.74 -1.13 -9.91
N PHE A 38 -1.10 -0.14 -9.27
CA PHE A 38 -1.44 1.27 -9.41
C PHE A 38 -0.63 1.99 -10.49
N ILE A 39 0.50 1.42 -10.91
CA ILE A 39 1.42 2.02 -11.88
C ILE A 39 0.91 1.81 -13.31
N THR A 40 0.80 2.90 -14.05
CA THR A 40 0.39 2.96 -15.46
C THR A 40 1.57 3.22 -16.40
N ASP A 41 2.66 3.81 -15.92
CA ASP A 41 3.87 4.08 -16.71
C ASP A 41 4.75 2.82 -16.91
N PRO A 42 5.08 2.44 -18.17
CA PRO A 42 5.88 1.26 -18.45
C PRO A 42 7.31 1.29 -17.90
N VAL A 43 7.93 2.47 -17.77
CA VAL A 43 9.31 2.58 -17.27
C VAL A 43 9.33 2.36 -15.77
N THR A 44 8.44 2.99 -15.01
CA THR A 44 8.35 2.76 -13.55
C THR A 44 7.99 1.31 -13.21
N LEU A 45 7.23 0.62 -14.08
CA LEU A 45 6.93 -0.80 -13.91
C LEU A 45 8.17 -1.70 -13.90
N GLU A 46 9.29 -1.25 -14.47
CA GLU A 46 10.57 -1.96 -14.41
C GLU A 46 11.28 -1.80 -13.06
N ASP A 47 10.96 -0.74 -12.32
CA ASP A 47 11.53 -0.41 -11.01
C ASP A 47 10.74 -0.99 -9.84
N VAL A 48 9.59 -1.62 -10.10
CA VAL A 48 8.84 -2.38 -9.10
C VAL A 48 9.73 -3.48 -8.52
N ARG A 49 9.96 -3.41 -7.21
CA ARG A 49 10.73 -4.41 -6.48
C ARG A 49 9.91 -5.66 -6.15
N ALA A 50 10.61 -6.77 -5.96
CA ALA A 50 10.01 -7.96 -5.36
C ALA A 50 9.70 -7.72 -3.88
N THR A 51 8.68 -8.40 -3.39
CA THR A 51 8.36 -8.52 -1.96
C THR A 51 7.97 -9.96 -1.68
N ASP A 52 8.23 -10.43 -0.47
CA ASP A 52 8.01 -11.82 -0.06
C ASP A 52 6.75 -12.00 0.81
N ASP A 53 6.10 -10.88 1.14
CA ASP A 53 4.94 -10.74 1.99
C ASP A 53 3.72 -10.19 1.25
N ILE A 54 2.54 -10.65 1.68
CA ILE A 54 1.24 -10.11 1.26
C ILE A 54 0.55 -9.57 2.49
N ASP A 55 0.24 -8.28 2.45
CA ASP A 55 -0.50 -7.60 3.50
C ASP A 55 -1.99 -7.57 3.16
N LEU A 56 -2.84 -7.90 4.13
CA LEU A 56 -4.28 -7.76 4.03
C LEU A 56 -4.82 -7.02 5.25
N ILE A 57 -5.76 -6.10 5.02
CA ILE A 57 -6.52 -5.45 6.09
C ILE A 57 -7.94 -5.99 6.16
N VAL A 58 -8.52 -5.97 7.37
CA VAL A 58 -9.85 -6.51 7.65
C VAL A 58 -10.53 -5.72 8.77
N ASP A 59 -11.83 -5.48 8.61
CA ASP A 59 -12.68 -4.89 9.65
C ASP A 59 -13.04 -5.97 10.68
N LEU A 60 -12.66 -5.76 11.94
CA LEU A 60 -12.91 -6.68 13.03
C LEU A 60 -13.37 -5.98 14.31
N ALA A 61 -14.44 -6.52 14.89
CA ALA A 61 -14.97 -6.07 16.18
C ALA A 61 -14.24 -6.74 17.37
N GLY A 62 -12.99 -6.35 17.61
CA GLY A 62 -12.21 -6.74 18.78
C GLY A 62 -11.58 -8.14 18.76
N LEU A 63 -10.93 -8.50 19.87
CA LEU A 63 -10.17 -9.75 20.03
C LEU A 63 -10.96 -11.04 19.72
N PRO A 64 -12.25 -11.19 20.07
CA PRO A 64 -13.00 -12.40 19.72
C PRO A 64 -13.12 -12.62 18.20
N ALA A 65 -13.36 -11.55 17.44
CA ALA A 65 -13.46 -11.61 15.99
C ALA A 65 -12.10 -11.93 15.36
N TRP A 66 -11.01 -11.42 15.93
CA TRP A 66 -9.64 -11.78 15.54
C TRP A 66 -9.36 -13.28 15.74
N ALA A 67 -9.66 -13.83 16.92
CA ALA A 67 -9.48 -15.26 17.19
C ALA A 67 -10.31 -16.15 16.25
N GLN A 68 -11.52 -15.72 15.89
CA GLN A 68 -12.35 -16.40 14.90
C GLN A 68 -11.69 -16.39 13.52
N LEU A 69 -11.22 -15.22 13.04
CA LEU A 69 -10.53 -15.10 11.75
C LEU A 69 -9.31 -16.02 11.70
N GLN A 70 -8.48 -16.05 12.75
CA GLN A 70 -7.34 -16.96 12.82
C GLN A 70 -7.77 -18.43 12.74
N GLY A 71 -8.88 -18.80 13.40
CA GLY A 71 -9.47 -20.12 13.29
C GLY A 71 -9.86 -20.46 11.85
N GLU A 72 -10.57 -19.57 11.19
CA GLU A 72 -10.97 -19.68 9.79
C GLU A 72 -9.78 -19.79 8.82
N LEU A 73 -8.74 -18.99 9.01
CA LEU A 73 -7.50 -19.04 8.23
C LEU A 73 -6.77 -20.38 8.42
N ARG A 74 -6.73 -20.92 9.65
CA ARG A 74 -6.15 -22.26 9.90
C ARG A 74 -6.85 -23.37 9.12
N HIS A 75 -8.18 -23.34 9.02
CA HIS A 75 -8.93 -24.31 8.22
C HIS A 75 -8.65 -24.20 6.72
N ARG A 76 -8.16 -23.03 6.27
CA ARG A 76 -7.78 -22.73 4.88
C ARG A 76 -6.29 -22.96 4.59
N GLY A 77 -5.56 -23.57 5.52
CA GLY A 77 -4.15 -23.94 5.35
C GLY A 77 -3.15 -22.86 5.73
N PHE A 78 -3.58 -21.77 6.35
CA PHE A 78 -2.68 -20.78 6.93
C PHE A 78 -2.19 -21.26 8.30
N MET A 79 -0.90 -21.11 8.57
CA MET A 79 -0.29 -21.50 9.85
C MET A 79 0.27 -20.27 10.54
N GLU A 80 0.22 -20.23 11.87
CA GLU A 80 0.91 -19.19 12.63
C GLU A 80 2.41 -19.26 12.38
N ALA A 81 3.05 -18.11 12.15
CA ALA A 81 4.49 -18.01 12.06
C ALA A 81 5.10 -18.06 13.47
N ALA A 82 5.05 -19.25 14.09
CA ALA A 82 5.42 -19.45 15.51
C ALA A 82 6.90 -19.12 15.82
N ASP A 83 7.74 -19.02 14.79
CA ASP A 83 9.13 -18.60 14.84
C ASP A 83 9.33 -17.08 14.68
N GLU A 84 8.25 -16.32 14.46
CA GLU A 84 8.30 -14.88 14.22
C GLU A 84 7.63 -14.08 15.34
N THR A 85 8.13 -12.88 15.59
CA THR A 85 7.60 -11.97 16.62
C THR A 85 6.41 -11.14 16.13
N VAL A 86 5.99 -11.33 14.88
CA VAL A 86 4.97 -10.50 14.22
C VAL A 86 3.59 -11.14 14.39
N ILE A 87 2.76 -10.54 15.25
CA ILE A 87 1.49 -11.15 15.72
C ILE A 87 0.46 -11.32 14.59
N CYS A 88 0.47 -10.45 13.58
CA CYS A 88 -0.43 -10.53 12.43
C CYS A 88 -0.02 -11.58 11.39
N ARG A 89 1.17 -12.17 11.52
CA ARG A 89 1.80 -12.95 10.46
C ARG A 89 1.39 -14.41 10.46
N MET A 90 1.00 -14.87 9.29
CA MET A 90 0.73 -16.27 9.00
C MET A 90 1.53 -16.73 7.76
N ARG A 91 1.64 -18.05 7.60
CA ARG A 91 2.31 -18.71 6.48
C ARG A 91 1.31 -19.50 5.65
N LEU A 92 1.35 -19.30 4.33
CA LEU A 92 0.67 -20.15 3.35
C LEU A 92 1.73 -20.85 2.50
N GLY A 93 2.10 -22.07 2.89
CA GLY A 93 3.26 -22.75 2.33
C GLY A 93 4.53 -21.92 2.56
N LYS A 94 5.11 -21.36 1.49
CA LYS A 94 6.28 -20.48 1.56
C LYS A 94 5.94 -18.98 1.66
N LEU A 95 4.69 -18.60 1.40
CA LEU A 95 4.27 -17.21 1.38
C LEU A 95 4.11 -16.68 2.80
N THR A 96 4.62 -15.49 3.05
CA THR A 96 4.33 -14.70 4.24
C THR A 96 3.06 -13.90 4.00
N VAL A 97 2.10 -13.96 4.92
CA VAL A 97 0.84 -13.24 4.80
C VAL A 97 0.49 -12.56 6.11
N ASP A 98 0.42 -11.23 6.10
CA ASP A 98 0.14 -10.41 7.27
C ASP A 98 -1.33 -9.98 7.25
N PHE A 99 -2.10 -10.40 8.25
CA PHE A 99 -3.51 -10.04 8.41
C PHE A 99 -3.65 -8.96 9.48
N MET A 100 -3.99 -7.74 9.08
CA MET A 100 -4.04 -6.59 9.97
C MET A 100 -5.48 -6.14 10.23
N PRO A 101 -5.96 -6.16 11.48
CA PRO A 101 -7.21 -5.50 11.83
C PRO A 101 -7.12 -3.98 11.65
N ASP A 102 -8.27 -3.36 11.42
CA ASP A 102 -8.43 -1.90 11.39
C ASP A 102 -8.39 -1.26 12.78
N ASP A 103 -8.80 -1.98 13.83
CA ASP A 103 -8.74 -1.52 15.22
C ASP A 103 -7.36 -1.78 15.86
N PRO A 104 -6.58 -0.72 16.20
CA PRO A 104 -5.28 -0.87 16.84
C PRO A 104 -5.36 -1.51 18.25
N ALA A 105 -6.52 -1.51 18.91
CA ALA A 105 -6.69 -2.16 20.21
C ALA A 105 -6.59 -3.70 20.12
N ILE A 106 -6.68 -4.28 18.92
CA ILE A 106 -6.61 -5.72 18.71
C ILE A 106 -5.16 -6.21 18.76
N LEU A 107 -4.25 -5.59 18.02
CA LEU A 107 -2.85 -6.03 17.91
C LEU A 107 -1.83 -5.07 18.53
N GLY A 108 -2.26 -3.92 19.05
CA GLY A 108 -1.38 -2.92 19.65
C GLY A 108 -0.65 -2.02 18.63
N PHE A 109 -0.96 -2.17 17.34
CA PHE A 109 -0.50 -1.31 16.26
C PHE A 109 -1.61 -1.21 15.21
N GLY A 110 -1.56 -0.17 14.38
CA GLY A 110 -2.54 0.04 13.32
C GLY A 110 -2.18 1.19 12.41
N ASN A 111 -3.09 1.52 11.52
CA ASN A 111 -2.99 2.65 10.60
C ASN A 111 -4.35 3.34 10.57
N ARG A 112 -4.38 4.66 10.81
CA ARG A 112 -5.63 5.43 10.92
C ARG A 112 -6.52 5.32 9.68
N TRP A 113 -5.94 4.97 8.53
CA TRP A 113 -6.62 4.89 7.24
C TRP A 113 -7.22 3.51 6.94
N TYR A 114 -7.02 2.50 7.79
CA TYR A 114 -7.52 1.15 7.50
C TYR A 114 -9.05 1.06 7.45
N ALA A 115 -9.76 1.68 8.41
CA ALA A 115 -11.23 1.66 8.41
C ALA A 115 -11.80 2.28 7.12
N SER A 116 -11.44 3.53 6.82
CA SER A 116 -11.87 4.21 5.58
C SER A 116 -11.35 3.49 4.33
N GLY A 117 -10.18 2.85 4.40
CA GLY A 117 -9.58 2.10 3.30
C GLY A 117 -10.38 0.84 2.98
N ILE A 118 -10.87 0.15 4.00
CA ILE A 118 -11.77 -1.00 3.85
C ILE A 118 -13.12 -0.55 3.30
N GLU A 119 -13.67 0.57 3.75
CA GLU A 119 -14.95 1.08 3.26
C GLU A 119 -14.90 1.47 1.77
N THR A 120 -13.81 2.13 1.36
CA THR A 120 -13.64 2.67 0.00
C THR A 120 -12.92 1.72 -0.96
N ALA A 121 -12.49 0.54 -0.50
CA ALA A 121 -11.73 -0.41 -1.32
C ALA A 121 -12.47 -0.81 -2.59
N GLN A 122 -11.74 -0.82 -3.70
CA GLN A 122 -12.24 -1.12 -5.03
C GLN A 122 -11.92 -2.56 -5.44
N HIS A 123 -12.75 -3.10 -6.33
CA HIS A 123 -12.51 -4.42 -6.91
C HIS A 123 -11.40 -4.36 -7.96
N TYR A 124 -10.51 -5.34 -7.93
CA TYR A 124 -9.45 -5.53 -8.92
C TYR A 124 -9.48 -6.96 -9.46
N GLN A 125 -9.51 -7.11 -10.79
CA GLN A 125 -9.56 -8.40 -11.47
C GLN A 125 -8.14 -8.98 -11.64
N LEU A 126 -7.82 -10.08 -10.95
CA LEU A 126 -6.52 -10.78 -11.07
C LEU A 126 -6.49 -11.80 -12.22
N SER A 127 -7.61 -12.47 -12.50
CA SER A 127 -7.84 -13.42 -13.61
C SER A 127 -9.32 -13.42 -14.00
N GLU A 128 -9.75 -14.18 -15.01
CA GLU A 128 -11.16 -14.20 -15.45
C GLU A 128 -12.17 -14.51 -14.33
N ASP A 129 -11.76 -15.28 -13.33
CA ASP A 129 -12.59 -15.83 -12.25
C ASP A 129 -12.18 -15.36 -10.84
N LEU A 130 -11.14 -14.54 -10.73
CA LEU A 130 -10.57 -14.12 -9.45
C LEU A 130 -10.52 -12.61 -9.33
N THR A 131 -11.38 -12.07 -8.46
CA THR A 131 -11.43 -10.65 -8.10
C THR A 131 -11.02 -10.49 -6.64
N ILE A 132 -10.18 -9.50 -6.36
CA ILE A 132 -9.82 -9.10 -4.99
C ILE A 132 -10.29 -7.67 -4.73
N ARG A 133 -10.19 -7.23 -3.48
CA ARG A 133 -10.34 -5.82 -3.12
C ARG A 133 -8.96 -5.23 -2.86
N ILE A 134 -8.72 -4.01 -3.36
CA ILE A 134 -7.51 -3.22 -3.11
C ILE A 134 -7.91 -1.80 -2.70
N LEU A 135 -6.99 -1.08 -2.06
CA LEU A 135 -7.20 0.34 -1.78
C LEU A 135 -7.33 1.16 -3.07
N THR A 136 -8.01 2.31 -2.98
CA THR A 136 -7.86 3.34 -4.02
C THR A 136 -6.44 3.93 -3.97
N PRO A 137 -5.92 4.50 -5.08
CA PRO A 137 -4.59 5.09 -5.08
C PRO A 137 -4.36 6.15 -3.97
N PRO A 138 -5.29 7.09 -3.70
CA PRO A 138 -5.13 8.02 -2.58
C PRO A 138 -5.10 7.33 -1.22
N MET A 139 -5.93 6.30 -1.00
CA MET A 139 -5.93 5.57 0.27
C MET A 139 -4.66 4.74 0.45
N PHE A 140 -4.17 4.10 -0.61
CA PHE A 140 -2.86 3.44 -0.58
C PHE A 140 -1.76 4.43 -0.18
N LEU A 141 -1.72 5.59 -0.84
CA LEU A 141 -0.74 6.64 -0.56
C LEU A 141 -0.82 7.10 0.90
N ALA A 142 -2.02 7.36 1.41
CA ALA A 142 -2.24 7.73 2.81
C ALA A 142 -1.74 6.66 3.79
N THR A 143 -2.00 5.37 3.52
CA THR A 143 -1.51 4.29 4.38
C THR A 143 0.02 4.21 4.40
N LYS A 144 0.67 4.44 3.25
CA LYS A 144 2.14 4.45 3.14
C LYS A 144 2.78 5.64 3.85
N LEU A 145 2.19 6.83 3.72
CA LEU A 145 2.66 8.01 4.44
C LEU A 145 2.54 7.86 5.96
N GLU A 146 1.43 7.29 6.46
CA GLU A 146 1.25 7.00 7.89
C GLU A 146 2.30 5.99 8.38
N ALA A 147 2.58 4.94 7.59
CA ALA A 147 3.59 3.96 7.90
C ALA A 147 5.01 4.56 7.91
N TYR A 148 5.34 5.40 6.92
CA TYR A 148 6.60 6.14 6.87
C TYR A 148 6.77 7.02 8.11
N ALA A 149 5.75 7.78 8.50
CA ALA A 149 5.79 8.64 9.69
C ALA A 149 5.94 7.84 11.00
N GLY A 150 5.33 6.66 11.09
CA GLY A 150 5.35 5.82 12.30
C GLY A 150 6.64 5.03 12.51
N ARG A 151 7.12 4.33 11.47
CA ARG A 151 8.29 3.43 11.57
C ARG A 151 9.52 3.90 10.78
N GLY A 152 9.37 4.85 9.87
CA GLY A 152 10.44 5.30 8.98
C GLY A 152 11.49 6.16 9.66
N ASN A 153 11.25 6.67 10.87
CA ASN A 153 12.19 7.53 11.63
C ASN A 153 12.73 8.75 10.84
N GLY A 154 12.06 9.16 9.77
CA GLY A 154 12.52 10.21 8.86
C GLY A 154 13.66 9.79 7.93
N ASP A 155 13.93 8.49 7.76
CA ASP A 155 14.94 7.97 6.85
C ASP A 155 14.28 7.62 5.49
N LEU A 156 14.44 8.50 4.50
CA LEU A 156 13.93 8.25 3.15
C LEU A 156 14.64 7.07 2.47
N ILE A 157 15.94 6.95 2.71
CA ILE A 157 16.82 6.04 1.98
C ILE A 157 16.52 4.59 2.33
N MET A 158 16.24 4.30 3.60
CA MET A 158 15.98 2.92 4.06
C MET A 158 14.49 2.57 4.11
N SER A 159 13.59 3.51 3.77
CA SER A 159 12.16 3.29 3.90
C SER A 159 11.53 2.69 2.66
N ARG A 160 11.09 1.44 2.81
CA ARG A 160 10.23 0.74 1.83
C ARG A 160 8.93 1.48 1.53
N ASP A 161 8.39 2.21 2.50
CA ASP A 161 7.17 2.99 2.29
C ASP A 161 7.45 4.25 1.47
N ALA A 162 8.61 4.88 1.65
CA ALA A 162 9.05 6.01 0.81
C ALA A 162 9.28 5.56 -0.64
N GLU A 163 9.89 4.40 -0.85
CA GLU A 163 10.03 3.79 -2.19
C GLU A 163 8.66 3.54 -2.86
N ASP A 164 7.71 2.94 -2.13
CA ASP A 164 6.36 2.68 -2.66
C ASP A 164 5.62 3.99 -3.01
N ILE A 165 5.80 5.05 -2.19
CA ILE A 165 5.27 6.39 -2.48
C ILE A 165 5.88 6.92 -3.78
N LEU A 166 7.20 6.88 -3.91
CA LEU A 166 7.93 7.37 -5.08
C LEU A 166 7.47 6.63 -6.35
N LEU A 167 7.36 5.30 -6.30
CA LEU A 167 6.94 4.49 -7.44
C LEU A 167 5.54 4.86 -7.94
N ILE A 168 4.59 5.19 -7.06
CA ILE A 168 3.25 5.59 -7.50
C ILE A 168 3.24 7.04 -8.02
N VAL A 169 4.00 7.96 -7.40
CA VAL A 169 4.08 9.34 -7.88
C VAL A 169 4.76 9.41 -9.26
N ASP A 170 5.81 8.62 -9.49
CA ASP A 170 6.46 8.48 -10.80
C ASP A 170 5.59 7.70 -11.79
N GLY A 171 4.94 6.64 -11.32
CA GLY A 171 4.30 5.64 -12.16
C GLY A 171 2.84 5.91 -12.54
N ARG A 172 2.17 6.88 -11.92
CA ARG A 172 0.74 7.14 -12.11
C ARG A 172 0.47 8.61 -12.31
N GLU A 173 0.32 9.02 -13.57
CA GLU A 173 0.08 10.41 -13.95
C GLU A 173 -1.25 10.96 -13.37
N GLU A 174 -2.27 10.11 -13.28
CA GLU A 174 -3.60 10.49 -12.77
C GLU A 174 -3.63 10.74 -11.25
N LEU A 175 -2.57 10.37 -10.52
CA LEU A 175 -2.55 10.38 -9.06
C LEU A 175 -2.91 11.75 -8.47
N HIS A 176 -2.42 12.83 -9.06
CA HIS A 176 -2.75 14.19 -8.62
C HIS A 176 -4.26 14.47 -8.66
N ALA A 177 -4.93 14.12 -9.77
CA ALA A 177 -6.36 14.32 -9.91
C ALA A 177 -7.16 13.44 -8.95
N GLU A 178 -6.70 12.21 -8.72
CA GLU A 178 -7.32 11.29 -7.77
C GLU A 178 -7.19 11.77 -6.32
N VAL A 179 -6.03 12.28 -5.92
CA VAL A 179 -5.82 12.89 -4.60
C VAL A 179 -6.68 14.15 -4.45
N ALA A 180 -6.77 14.98 -5.50
CA ALA A 180 -7.63 16.16 -5.47
C ALA A 180 -9.12 15.80 -5.28
N ALA A 181 -9.57 14.69 -5.88
CA ALA A 181 -10.94 14.19 -5.77
C ALA A 181 -11.24 13.40 -4.49
N ALA A 182 -10.22 13.04 -3.71
CA ALA A 182 -10.40 12.32 -2.45
C ALA A 182 -11.13 13.16 -1.39
N ASP A 183 -11.58 12.48 -0.33
CA ASP A 183 -12.19 13.12 0.82
C ASP A 183 -11.25 14.17 1.44
N ASN A 184 -11.85 15.20 2.05
CA ASN A 184 -11.10 16.40 2.47
C ASN A 184 -10.00 16.07 3.49
N ASP A 185 -10.25 15.15 4.40
CA ASP A 185 -9.32 14.68 5.41
C ASP A 185 -8.13 13.94 4.78
N VAL A 186 -8.38 12.99 3.88
CA VAL A 186 -7.35 12.23 3.13
C VAL A 186 -6.50 13.19 2.30
N ARG A 187 -7.14 14.09 1.54
CA ARG A 187 -6.45 15.08 0.71
C ARG A 187 -5.58 16.02 1.55
N THR A 188 -6.10 16.52 2.66
CA THR A 188 -5.36 17.41 3.57
C THR A 188 -4.17 16.70 4.20
N PHE A 189 -4.36 15.45 4.62
CA PHE A 189 -3.28 14.62 5.17
C PHE A 189 -2.17 14.40 4.15
N ILE A 190 -2.50 13.93 2.94
CA ILE A 190 -1.53 13.68 1.87
C ILE A 190 -0.76 14.96 1.53
N ALA A 191 -1.46 16.08 1.31
CA ALA A 191 -0.84 17.36 1.01
C ALA A 191 0.11 17.84 2.12
N GLY A 192 -0.25 17.65 3.38
CA GLY A 192 0.61 17.97 4.52
C GLY A 192 1.87 17.10 4.59
N GLN A 193 1.73 15.78 4.37
CA GLN A 193 2.88 14.87 4.36
C GLN A 193 3.80 15.12 3.17
N PHE A 194 3.27 15.46 2.00
CA PHE A 194 4.08 15.79 0.82
C PHE A 194 4.89 17.08 1.04
N ARG A 195 4.33 18.09 1.71
CA ARG A 195 5.11 19.26 2.16
C ARG A 195 6.24 18.86 3.09
N ALA A 196 5.96 18.00 4.07
CA ALA A 196 6.97 17.52 5.01
C ALA A 196 8.09 16.72 4.31
N LEU A 197 7.77 15.94 3.27
CA LEU A 197 8.76 15.23 2.45
C LEU A 197 9.62 16.21 1.64
N LEU A 198 9.01 17.20 0.99
CA LEU A 198 9.69 18.24 0.21
C LEU A 198 10.65 19.10 1.06
N ASP A 199 10.35 19.26 2.36
CA ASP A 199 11.19 20.01 3.31
C ASP A 199 12.39 19.20 3.84
N GLN A 200 12.51 17.92 3.51
CA GLN A 200 13.64 17.09 3.97
C GLN A 200 14.91 17.37 3.16
N ALA A 201 16.04 17.43 3.87
CA ALA A 201 17.33 17.79 3.26
C ALA A 201 17.84 16.75 2.24
N ASP A 202 17.46 15.49 2.41
CA ASP A 202 17.83 14.35 1.57
C ASP A 202 16.78 14.03 0.49
N PHE A 203 15.71 14.83 0.36
CA PHE A 203 14.66 14.58 -0.63
C PHE A 203 15.18 14.59 -2.07
N ASP A 204 16.05 15.53 -2.40
CA ASP A 204 16.65 15.66 -3.74
C ASP A 204 17.52 14.45 -4.07
N ASP A 205 18.40 14.08 -3.13
CA ASP A 205 19.25 12.90 -3.24
C ASP A 205 18.42 11.60 -3.34
N PHE A 206 17.30 11.54 -2.61
CA PHE A 206 16.36 10.42 -2.67
C PHE A 206 15.73 10.27 -4.06
N LEU A 207 15.29 11.36 -4.69
CA LEU A 207 14.75 11.31 -6.05
C LEU A 207 15.82 10.90 -7.06
N ASP A 208 17.00 11.55 -7.02
CA ASP A 208 18.11 11.29 -7.95
C ASP A 208 18.64 9.85 -7.82
N GLY A 209 18.64 9.29 -6.61
CA GLY A 209 19.13 7.94 -6.35
C GLY A 209 18.17 6.82 -6.77
N ASN A 210 16.87 7.11 -6.89
CA ASN A 210 15.84 6.08 -7.08
C ASN A 210 15.08 6.17 -8.41
N ILE A 211 15.04 7.33 -9.06
CA ILE A 211 14.35 7.47 -10.35
C ILE A 211 15.27 7.05 -11.49
N ARG A 212 14.81 6.11 -12.31
CA ARG A 212 15.46 5.74 -13.57
C ARG A 212 14.68 6.27 -14.75
N GLY A 213 15.36 6.51 -15.87
CA GLY A 213 14.69 6.90 -17.12
C GLY A 213 15.42 8.00 -17.88
N PRO A 214 14.76 8.61 -18.87
CA PRO A 214 15.35 9.68 -19.65
C PRO A 214 15.63 10.92 -18.79
N ALA A 215 16.58 11.75 -19.23
CA ALA A 215 16.82 13.05 -18.64
C ALA A 215 15.53 13.88 -18.57
N GLY A 216 15.29 14.57 -17.46
CA GLY A 216 14.06 15.34 -17.21
C GLY A 216 13.02 14.61 -16.35
N ARG A 217 13.18 13.30 -16.11
CA ARG A 217 12.18 12.53 -15.35
C ARG A 217 12.16 12.90 -13.87
N VAL A 218 13.31 13.13 -13.26
CA VAL A 218 13.39 13.55 -11.85
C VAL A 218 12.61 14.84 -11.64
N GLU A 219 12.75 15.80 -12.54
CA GLU A 219 12.05 17.08 -12.51
C GLU A 219 10.54 16.90 -12.65
N ILE A 220 10.08 16.03 -13.55
CA ILE A 220 8.66 15.69 -13.68
C ILE A 220 8.11 15.11 -12.37
N VAL A 221 8.83 14.18 -11.74
CA VAL A 221 8.40 13.57 -10.48
C VAL A 221 8.38 14.60 -9.36
N ARG A 222 9.42 15.44 -9.26
CA ARG A 222 9.45 16.57 -8.32
C ARG A 222 8.24 17.48 -8.49
N ASP A 223 7.90 17.86 -9.71
CA ASP A 223 6.75 18.71 -10.00
C ASP A 223 5.42 18.06 -9.59
N ARG A 224 5.31 16.74 -9.70
CA ARG A 224 4.17 15.98 -9.18
C ARG A 224 4.10 16.02 -7.66
N PHE A 225 5.24 15.84 -6.96
CA PHE A 225 5.28 16.00 -5.50
C PHE A 225 4.82 17.40 -5.07
N VAL A 226 5.34 18.45 -5.73
CA VAL A 226 4.93 19.84 -5.48
C VAL A 226 3.43 20.02 -5.72
N SER A 227 2.91 19.53 -6.85
CA SER A 227 1.48 19.65 -7.18
C SER A 227 0.58 18.96 -6.14
N ILE A 228 0.94 17.75 -5.71
CA ILE A 228 0.21 17.01 -4.68
C ILE A 228 0.28 17.72 -3.32
N SER A 229 1.41 18.35 -3.00
CA SER A 229 1.58 19.12 -1.76
C SER A 229 0.60 20.29 -1.61
N HIS A 230 0.08 20.78 -2.75
CA HIS A 230 -0.88 21.89 -2.85
C HIS A 230 -2.34 21.44 -3.07
N CYS A 231 -2.64 20.14 -3.18
CA CYS A 231 -4.01 19.65 -3.42
C CYS A 231 -5.03 20.08 -2.34
N ALA A 232 -4.57 20.40 -1.13
CA ALA A 232 -5.42 20.86 -0.04
C ALA A 232 -5.53 22.40 0.06
N ASP A 233 -4.69 23.12 -0.69
CA ASP A 233 -4.79 24.57 -0.76
C ASP A 233 -6.02 24.87 -1.62
N GLY A 234 -6.96 25.67 -1.09
CA GLY A 234 -8.14 26.08 -1.87
C GLY A 234 -7.72 26.72 -3.20
N PRO A 235 -8.62 26.88 -4.19
CA PRO A 235 -8.27 27.52 -5.45
C PRO A 235 -7.55 28.83 -5.16
N ALA A 236 -6.33 28.97 -5.70
CA ALA A 236 -5.51 30.17 -5.52
C ALA A 236 -6.38 31.38 -5.85
N GLN A 237 -6.55 32.27 -4.85
CA GLN A 237 -7.29 33.52 -5.02
C GLN A 237 -6.56 34.46 -5.97
#